data_AF-A0A7Y5J774-F1
#
_entry.id   AF-A0A7Y5J774-F1
#
_cell.length_a   1.000
_cell.length_b   1.000
_cell.length_c   1.000
_cell.angle_alpha   90.00
_cell.angle_beta   90.00
_cell.angle_gamma   90.00
#
_symmetry.space_group_name_H-M   'P 1'
#
loop_
_entity.id
_entity.type
_entity.pdbx_description
1 polymer ?
#
loop_
_entity_poly.entity_id
_entity_poly.type
_entity_poly.pdbx_seq_one_letter_code
_entity_poly.pdbx_strand_id
1 'polypeptide(L)'
;GQVIAFGLGALLSVLFLVSWLGGQESLNALPDDEKFKTGIFDVGLLGTAALVILAAIAVVGFGLYHTASDFKKSLKSIIGVVVLIAVFIIAYSTSTPDKSGIVGDAAVKMNVSDNTQKLIGGGLTTMYIMMGLSLLALAASEVRNIFK
;
A
#
# COMPACT_ATOMS: atom_id res chain seq x y z
N GLY A 1 -17.39 -13.18 -0.88
CA GLY A 1 -16.42 -12.06 -0.84
C GLY A 1 -15.24 -12.36 0.04
N GLN A 2 -15.39 -12.22 1.37
CA GLN A 2 -14.29 -12.33 2.34
C GLN A 2 -13.55 -13.68 2.31
N VAL A 3 -14.27 -14.81 2.20
CA VAL A 3 -13.64 -16.15 2.11
C VAL A 3 -12.75 -16.29 0.88
N ILE A 4 -13.15 -15.71 -0.26
CA ILE A 4 -12.35 -15.73 -1.50
C ILE A 4 -11.12 -14.85 -1.35
N ALA A 5 -11.27 -13.64 -0.77
CA ALA A 5 -10.15 -12.74 -0.53
C ALA A 5 -9.12 -13.35 0.44
N PHE A 6 -9.60 -13.96 1.53
CA PHE A 6 -8.76 -14.67 2.48
C PHE A 6 -8.07 -15.87 1.84
N GLY A 7 -8.81 -16.70 1.10
CA GLY A 7 -8.26 -17.86 0.41
C GLY A 7 -7.20 -17.49 -0.63
N LEU A 8 -7.42 -16.42 -1.40
CA LEU A 8 -6.47 -15.93 -2.39
C LEU A 8 -5.21 -15.35 -1.74
N GLY A 9 -5.36 -14.59 -0.65
CA GLY A 9 -4.23 -14.07 0.12
C GLY A 9 -3.41 -15.20 0.76
N ALA A 10 -4.08 -16.19 1.37
CA ALA A 10 -3.44 -17.36 1.94
C ALA A 10 -2.70 -18.17 0.87
N LEU A 11 -3.31 -18.39 -0.30
CA LEU A 11 -2.69 -19.09 -1.42
C LEU A 11 -1.42 -18.37 -1.90
N LEU A 12 -1.47 -17.06 -2.13
CA LEU A 12 -0.29 -16.29 -2.53
C LEU A 12 0.81 -16.32 -1.48
N SER A 13 0.44 -16.28 -0.20
CA SER A 13 1.39 -16.38 0.91
C SER A 13 2.08 -17.74 0.93
N VAL A 14 1.33 -18.83 0.72
CA VAL A 14 1.89 -20.18 0.61
C VAL A 14 2.79 -20.32 -0.62
N LEU A 15 2.35 -19.82 -1.78
CA LEU A 15 3.15 -19.87 -3.01
C LEU A 15 4.46 -19.09 -2.88
N PHE A 16 4.41 -17.91 -2.25
CA PHE A 16 5.61 -17.14 -1.91
C PHE A 16 6.54 -17.92 -0.98
N LEU A 17 6.00 -18.53 0.09
CA LEU A 17 6.81 -19.31 1.04
C LEU A 17 7.46 -20.52 0.38
N VAL A 18 6.75 -21.24 -0.49
CA VAL A 18 7.31 -22.37 -1.25
C VAL A 18 8.44 -21.91 -2.16
N SER A 19 8.23 -20.83 -2.92
CA SER A 19 9.26 -20.24 -3.79
C SER A 19 10.49 -19.81 -3.00
N TRP A 20 10.28 -19.13 -1.88
CA TRP A 20 11.35 -18.64 -1.01
C TRP A 20 12.14 -19.75 -0.32
N LEU A 21 11.46 -20.72 0.31
CA LEU A 21 12.09 -21.84 0.99
C LEU A 21 12.87 -22.73 0.00
N GLY A 22 12.32 -22.95 -1.20
CA GLY A 22 12.99 -23.73 -2.24
C GLY A 22 14.17 -23.01 -2.91
N GLY A 23 14.28 -21.68 -2.76
CA GLY A 23 15.31 -20.86 -3.41
C GLY A 23 16.46 -20.41 -2.51
N GLN A 24 16.39 -20.63 -1.19
CA GLN A 24 17.34 -20.03 -0.24
C GLN A 24 18.80 -20.40 -0.50
N GLU A 25 19.09 -21.66 -0.80
CA GLU A 25 20.47 -22.10 -1.07
C GLU A 25 21.02 -21.38 -2.32
N SER A 26 20.23 -21.31 -3.38
CA SER A 26 20.58 -20.59 -4.61
C SER A 26 20.75 -19.09 -4.38
N LEU A 27 19.96 -18.47 -3.49
CA LEU A 27 20.09 -17.05 -3.13
C LEU A 27 21.36 -16.78 -2.33
N ASN A 28 21.68 -17.66 -1.38
CA ASN A 28 22.85 -17.49 -0.50
C ASN A 28 24.17 -17.79 -1.21
N ALA A 29 24.14 -18.60 -2.27
CA ALA A 29 25.29 -18.87 -3.13
C ALA A 29 25.62 -17.73 -4.10
N LEU A 30 24.71 -16.77 -4.30
CA LEU A 30 24.92 -15.65 -5.22
C LEU A 30 25.77 -14.53 -4.59
N PRO A 31 26.61 -13.85 -5.38
CA PRO A 31 27.20 -12.57 -5.03
C PRO A 31 26.13 -11.51 -4.68
N ASP A 32 26.45 -10.57 -3.77
CA ASP A 32 25.51 -9.57 -3.25
C ASP A 32 24.91 -8.62 -4.30
N ASP A 33 25.57 -8.46 -5.44
CA ASP A 33 25.13 -7.67 -6.60
C ASP A 33 24.16 -8.45 -7.52
N GLU A 34 24.15 -9.78 -7.44
CA GLU A 34 23.28 -10.65 -8.23
C GLU A 34 22.02 -11.10 -7.48
N LYS A 35 22.00 -10.98 -6.15
CA LYS A 35 20.83 -11.30 -5.29
C LYS A 35 19.56 -10.53 -5.64
N PHE A 36 19.64 -9.40 -6.34
CA PHE A 36 18.47 -8.62 -6.79
C PHE A 36 17.90 -9.10 -8.13
N LYS A 37 18.59 -9.98 -8.84
CA LYS A 37 18.19 -10.48 -10.18
C LYS A 37 17.50 -11.85 -10.13
N THR A 38 17.30 -12.40 -8.95
CA THR A 38 16.70 -13.72 -8.78
C THR A 38 15.18 -13.66 -8.83
N GLY A 39 14.58 -14.66 -9.47
CA GLY A 39 13.13 -14.82 -9.56
C GLY A 39 12.48 -15.47 -8.34
N ILE A 40 13.23 -15.74 -7.26
CA ILE A 40 12.70 -16.39 -6.05
C ILE A 40 11.52 -15.60 -5.44
N PHE A 41 11.53 -14.28 -5.62
CA PHE A 41 10.49 -13.38 -5.13
C PHE A 41 9.42 -13.04 -6.18
N ASP A 42 9.58 -13.45 -7.44
CA ASP A 42 8.71 -13.04 -8.56
C ASP A 42 7.26 -13.46 -8.34
N VAL A 43 7.02 -14.65 -7.79
CA VAL A 43 5.67 -15.15 -7.50
C VAL A 43 4.94 -14.22 -6.52
N GLY A 44 5.65 -13.78 -5.47
CA GLY A 44 5.09 -12.83 -4.49
C GLY A 44 4.94 -11.43 -5.07
N LEU A 45 5.95 -10.96 -5.81
CA LEU A 45 5.99 -9.62 -6.36
C LEU A 45 4.96 -9.43 -7.48
N LEU A 46 4.97 -10.30 -8.50
CA LEU A 46 4.02 -10.27 -9.60
C LEU A 46 2.60 -10.55 -9.13
N GLY A 47 2.41 -11.52 -8.23
CA GLY A 47 1.10 -11.83 -7.66
C GLY A 47 0.50 -10.64 -6.92
N THR A 48 1.29 -10.00 -6.06
CA THR A 48 0.86 -8.80 -5.32
C THR A 48 0.63 -7.62 -6.26
N ALA A 49 1.55 -7.37 -7.21
CA ALA A 49 1.39 -6.30 -8.18
C ALA A 49 0.12 -6.44 -9.02
N ALA A 50 -0.18 -7.66 -9.49
CA ALA A 50 -1.41 -7.96 -10.22
C ALA A 50 -2.66 -7.68 -9.36
N LEU A 51 -2.67 -8.11 -8.10
CA LEU A 51 -3.79 -7.83 -7.20
C LEU A 51 -3.96 -6.35 -6.91
N VAL A 52 -2.86 -5.61 -6.72
CA VAL A 52 -2.90 -4.17 -6.51
C VAL A 52 -3.49 -3.46 -7.73
N ILE A 53 -3.09 -3.85 -8.94
CA ILE A 53 -3.63 -3.29 -10.19
C ILE A 53 -5.13 -3.61 -10.31
N LEU A 54 -5.54 -4.85 -10.08
CA LEU A 54 -6.95 -5.25 -10.12
C LEU A 54 -7.79 -4.50 -9.07
N ALA A 55 -7.25 -4.34 -7.86
CA ALA A 55 -7.89 -3.57 -6.80
C ALA A 55 -8.02 -2.10 -7.19
N ALA A 56 -6.98 -1.50 -7.76
CA ALA A 56 -7.02 -0.12 -8.23
C ALA A 56 -8.10 0.07 -9.32
N ILE A 57 -8.17 -0.83 -10.30
CA ILE A 57 -9.20 -0.81 -11.35
C ILE A 57 -10.60 -0.96 -10.73
N ALA A 58 -10.79 -1.91 -9.81
CA ALA A 58 -12.07 -2.13 -9.17
C ALA A 58 -12.50 -0.91 -8.33
N VAL A 59 -11.62 -0.36 -7.50
CA VAL A 59 -11.91 0.80 -6.64
C VAL A 59 -12.28 2.01 -7.49
N VAL A 60 -11.52 2.30 -8.56
CA VAL A 60 -11.82 3.41 -9.46
C VAL A 60 -13.11 3.15 -10.22
N GLY A 61 -13.27 1.97 -10.82
CA GLY A 61 -14.45 1.61 -11.61
C GLY A 61 -15.75 1.65 -10.79
N PHE A 62 -15.76 1.00 -9.63
CA PHE A 62 -16.91 1.04 -8.72
C PHE A 62 -17.13 2.44 -8.14
N GLY A 63 -16.07 3.15 -7.76
CA GLY A 63 -16.16 4.52 -7.25
C GLY A 63 -16.81 5.47 -8.25
N LEU A 64 -16.40 5.41 -9.51
CA LEU A 64 -16.98 6.20 -10.59
C LEU A 64 -18.43 5.78 -10.88
N TYR A 65 -18.72 4.48 -10.97
CA TYR A 65 -20.07 3.98 -11.21
C TYR A 65 -21.06 4.43 -10.13
N HIS A 66 -20.69 4.31 -8.86
CA HIS A 66 -21.55 4.69 -7.73
C HIS A 66 -21.69 6.21 -7.60
N THR A 67 -20.64 6.95 -7.96
CA THR A 67 -20.71 8.42 -8.02
C THR A 67 -21.65 8.90 -9.14
N ALA A 68 -21.60 8.27 -10.31
CA ALA A 68 -22.46 8.62 -11.43
C ALA A 68 -23.93 8.23 -11.20
N SER A 69 -24.18 7.06 -10.59
CA SER A 69 -25.54 6.54 -10.39
C SER A 69 -26.28 7.22 -9.22
N ASP A 70 -25.56 7.64 -8.17
CA ASP A 70 -26.15 8.14 -6.93
C ASP A 70 -25.36 9.36 -6.38
N PHE A 71 -25.06 10.33 -7.23
CA PHE A 71 -24.19 11.49 -6.91
C PHE A 71 -24.52 12.18 -5.57
N LYS A 72 -25.80 12.42 -5.31
CA LYS A 72 -26.24 13.13 -4.09
C LYS A 72 -25.94 12.33 -2.81
N LYS A 73 -26.01 10.99 -2.86
CA LYS A 73 -25.67 10.12 -1.72
C LYS A 73 -24.15 9.97 -1.58
N SER A 74 -23.45 9.94 -2.71
CA SER A 74 -21.98 9.84 -2.79
C SER A 74 -21.26 11.12 -2.37
N LEU A 75 -21.96 12.23 -2.12
CA LEU A 75 -21.34 13.49 -1.70
C LEU A 75 -20.47 13.33 -0.44
N LYS A 76 -20.92 12.52 0.54
CA LYS A 76 -20.14 12.25 1.76
C LYS A 76 -18.86 11.47 1.48
N SER A 77 -18.91 10.47 0.60
CA SER A 77 -17.72 9.69 0.22
C SER A 77 -16.76 10.52 -0.63
N ILE A 78 -17.27 11.38 -1.52
CA ILE A 78 -16.45 12.30 -2.33
C ILE A 78 -15.69 13.26 -1.40
N ILE A 79 -16.35 13.84 -0.41
CA ILE A 79 -15.69 14.71 0.59
C ILE A 79 -14.55 13.95 1.29
N GLY A 80 -14.79 12.70 1.69
CA GLY A 80 -13.74 11.86 2.30
C GLY A 80 -12.54 11.66 1.38
N VAL A 81 -12.75 11.36 0.10
CA VAL A 81 -11.68 11.21 -0.90
C VAL A 81 -10.93 12.52 -1.12
N VAL A 82 -11.63 13.66 -1.20
CA VAL A 82 -11.01 14.98 -1.34
C VAL A 82 -10.11 15.30 -0.15
N VAL A 83 -10.57 15.02 1.07
CA VAL A 83 -9.76 15.20 2.28
C VAL A 83 -8.53 14.30 2.26
N LEU A 84 -8.67 13.02 1.87
CA LEU A 84 -7.55 12.09 1.73
C LEU A 84 -6.51 12.60 0.73
N ILE A 85 -6.94 13.06 -0.44
CA ILE A 85 -6.07 13.63 -1.47
C ILE A 85 -5.35 14.87 -0.94
N ALA A 86 -6.06 15.76 -0.24
CA ALA A 86 -5.46 16.95 0.35
C ALA A 86 -4.37 16.59 1.38
N VAL A 87 -4.64 15.62 2.26
CA VAL A 87 -3.65 15.12 3.23
C VAL A 87 -2.45 14.51 2.51
N PHE A 88 -2.68 13.71 1.46
CA PHE A 88 -1.60 13.12 0.67
C PHE A 88 -0.74 14.18 -0.01
N ILE A 89 -1.33 15.20 -0.63
CA ILE A 89 -0.58 16.29 -1.26
C ILE A 89 0.28 17.02 -0.22
N ILE A 90 -0.27 17.30 0.95
CA ILE A 90 0.49 17.93 2.04
C ILE A 90 1.65 17.02 2.45
N ALA A 91 1.38 15.76 2.76
CA ALA A 91 2.39 14.78 3.16
C ALA A 91 3.47 14.56 2.10
N TYR A 92 3.11 14.50 0.83
CA TYR A 92 4.05 14.41 -0.28
C TYR A 92 4.90 15.67 -0.43
N SER A 93 4.30 16.85 -0.26
CA SER A 93 5.02 18.12 -0.36
C SER A 93 6.03 18.31 0.77
N THR A 94 5.72 17.82 1.97
CA THR A 94 6.58 17.89 3.16
C THR A 94 7.55 16.73 3.28
N SER A 95 7.33 15.63 2.56
CA SER A 95 8.26 14.48 2.53
C SER A 95 9.57 14.87 1.86
N THR A 96 10.69 14.45 2.46
CA THR A 96 12.04 14.61 1.91
C THR A 96 12.60 13.25 1.53
N PRO A 97 13.34 13.12 0.40
CA PRO A 97 14.05 11.87 0.08
C PRO A 97 15.03 11.50 1.19
N ASP A 98 15.13 10.22 1.52
CA ASP A 98 16.08 9.72 2.50
C ASP A 98 17.47 9.64 1.87
N LYS A 99 18.40 10.46 2.35
CA LYS A 99 19.78 10.54 1.82
C LYS A 99 20.82 9.86 2.70
N SER A 100 20.42 9.31 3.84
CA SER A 100 21.31 8.66 4.79
C SER A 100 20.64 7.50 5.53
N GLY A 101 21.45 6.58 6.03
CA GLY A 101 21.00 5.38 6.73
C GLY A 101 20.53 4.27 5.79
N ILE A 102 20.05 3.16 6.39
CA ILE A 102 19.73 1.91 5.68
C ILE A 102 18.76 2.14 4.51
N VAL A 103 17.76 3.03 4.68
CA VAL A 103 16.77 3.33 3.64
C VAL A 103 17.37 4.16 2.51
N GLY A 104 18.18 5.17 2.83
CA GLY A 104 18.86 6.00 1.83
C GLY A 104 19.90 5.19 1.03
N ASP A 105 20.69 4.36 1.69
CA ASP A 105 21.68 3.50 1.06
C ASP A 105 21.01 2.47 0.13
N ALA A 106 19.89 1.89 0.56
CA ALA A 106 19.08 1.01 -0.27
C ALA A 106 18.48 1.75 -1.48
N ALA A 107 17.99 2.97 -1.29
CA ALA A 107 17.44 3.78 -2.37
C ALA A 107 18.49 4.13 -3.44
N VAL A 108 19.72 4.45 -3.02
CA VAL A 108 20.86 4.66 -3.93
C VAL A 108 21.22 3.36 -4.66
N LYS A 109 21.34 2.24 -3.93
CA LYS A 109 21.66 0.93 -4.51
C LYS A 109 20.63 0.47 -5.54
N MET A 110 19.36 0.79 -5.31
CA MET A 110 18.23 0.43 -6.16
C MET A 110 17.90 1.48 -7.23
N ASN A 111 18.71 2.54 -7.34
CA ASN A 111 18.49 3.66 -8.28
C ASN A 111 17.09 4.30 -8.18
N VAL A 112 16.56 4.40 -6.96
CA VAL A 112 15.22 4.95 -6.71
C VAL A 112 15.28 6.47 -6.78
N SER A 113 14.56 7.05 -7.75
CA SER A 113 14.51 8.50 -7.94
C SER A 113 13.97 9.23 -6.70
N ASP A 114 14.41 10.47 -6.50
CA ASP A 114 13.92 11.34 -5.41
C ASP A 114 12.41 11.49 -5.43
N ASN A 115 11.80 11.56 -6.62
CA ASN A 115 10.36 11.67 -6.77
C ASN A 115 9.64 10.41 -6.27
N THR A 116 10.19 9.23 -6.56
CA THR A 116 9.68 7.94 -6.05
C THR A 116 9.85 7.86 -4.53
N GLN A 117 10.96 8.35 -3.98
CA GLN A 117 11.17 8.36 -2.52
C GLN A 117 10.17 9.28 -1.81
N LYS A 118 9.91 10.49 -2.34
CA LYS A 118 8.87 11.39 -1.80
C LYS A 118 7.47 10.76 -1.90
N LEU A 119 7.20 9.97 -2.95
CA LEU A 119 5.95 9.24 -3.10
C LEU A 119 5.77 8.21 -1.98
N ILE A 120 6.83 7.45 -1.69
CA ILE A 120 6.84 6.45 -0.61
C ILE A 120 6.66 7.14 0.75
N GLY A 121 7.46 8.17 1.05
CA GLY A 121 7.41 8.89 2.32
C GLY A 121 6.09 9.63 2.55
N GLY A 122 5.58 10.31 1.52
CA GLY A 122 4.27 10.96 1.55
C GLY A 122 3.12 9.97 1.72
N GLY A 123 3.20 8.81 1.06
CA GLY A 123 2.24 7.72 1.21
C GLY A 123 2.20 7.15 2.62
N LEU A 124 3.37 6.83 3.19
CA LEU A 124 3.49 6.33 4.57
C LEU A 124 2.97 7.36 5.58
N THR A 125 3.35 8.62 5.43
CA THR A 125 2.87 9.70 6.31
C THR A 125 1.36 9.84 6.27
N THR A 126 0.77 9.77 5.06
CA THR A 126 -0.69 9.79 4.89
C THR A 126 -1.35 8.61 5.60
N MET A 127 -0.78 7.41 5.46
CA MET A 127 -1.26 6.22 6.16
C MET A 127 -1.25 6.41 7.67
N TYR A 128 -0.15 6.92 8.25
CA TYR A 128 -0.07 7.15 9.70
C TYR A 128 -1.09 8.19 10.18
N ILE A 129 -1.30 9.27 9.43
CA ILE A 129 -2.30 10.28 9.76
C ILE A 129 -3.71 9.66 9.73
N MET A 130 -4.05 8.91 8.68
CA MET A 130 -5.36 8.26 8.56
C MET A 130 -5.60 7.22 9.64
N MET A 131 -4.56 6.47 10.01
CA MET A 131 -4.62 5.52 11.12
C MET A 131 -4.94 6.23 12.44
N GLY A 132 -4.25 7.33 12.74
CA GLY A 132 -4.53 8.15 13.93
C GLY A 132 -5.95 8.72 13.93
N LEU A 133 -6.39 9.31 12.81
CA LEU A 133 -7.76 9.82 12.69
C LEU A 133 -8.81 8.71 12.84
N SER A 134 -8.54 7.52 12.31
CA SER A 134 -9.44 6.37 12.44
C SER A 134 -9.58 5.94 13.90
N LEU A 135 -8.48 5.90 14.66
CA LEU A 135 -8.52 5.56 16.09
C LEU A 135 -9.30 6.61 16.88
N LEU A 136 -9.09 7.90 16.60
CA LEU A 136 -9.84 8.99 17.23
C LEU A 136 -11.33 8.93 16.89
N ALA A 137 -11.67 8.64 15.63
CA ALA A 137 -13.06 8.50 15.18
C ALA A 137 -13.74 7.31 15.87
N LEU A 138 -13.05 6.19 16.03
CA LEU A 138 -13.55 5.04 16.78
C LEU A 138 -13.83 5.40 18.24
N ALA A 139 -12.86 6.02 18.93
CA ALA A 139 -13.04 6.46 20.32
C ALA A 139 -14.22 7.44 20.47
N ALA A 140 -14.32 8.44 19.60
CA ALA A 140 -15.42 9.40 19.60
C ALA A 140 -16.78 8.72 19.32
N SER A 141 -16.80 7.68 18.48
CA SER A 141 -18.01 6.92 18.18
C SER A 141 -18.52 6.14 19.39
N GLU A 142 -17.63 5.52 20.15
CA GLU A 142 -17.97 4.80 21.39
C GLU A 142 -18.52 5.74 22.45
N VAL A 143 -17.84 6.88 22.67
CA VAL A 143 -18.31 7.91 23.62
C VAL A 143 -19.72 8.38 23.24
N ARG A 144 -19.95 8.72 21.96
CA ARG A 144 -21.28 9.13 21.50
C ARG A 144 -22.33 8.03 21.68
N ASN A 145 -21.95 6.77 21.50
CA ASN A 145 -22.86 5.64 21.63
C ASN A 145 -23.29 5.40 23.08
N ILE A 146 -22.43 5.73 24.06
CA ILE A 146 -22.78 5.68 25.49
C ILE A 146 -23.80 6.75 25.90
N PHE A 147 -23.78 7.91 25.21
CA PHE A 147 -24.72 9.02 25.46
C PHE A 147 -25.98 8.98 24.59
N LYS A 148 -26.15 7.93 23.79
CA LYS A 148 -27.38 7.67 23.01
C LYS A 148 -28.14 6.50 23.61
#